data_AF-A0A972F4V1-F1
#
_entry.id   AF-A0A972F4V1-F1
#
_cell.length_a   1.000
_cell.length_b   1.000
_cell.length_c   1.000
_cell.angle_alpha   90.00
_cell.angle_beta   90.00
_cell.angle_gamma   90.00
#
_symmetry.space_group_name_H-M   'P 1'
#
loop_
_entity.id
_entity.type
_entity.pdbx_description
1 polymer ?
#
loop_
_entity_poly.entity_id
_entity_poly.type
_entity_poly.pdbx_seq_one_letter_code
_entity_poly.pdbx_strand_id
1 'polypeptide(L)'
;NKLKSHPVIAAFSACFMPVIVNALVIGALITFTMSTADARKASFPVFFAQIFISEAAVVYMLGMPLLLLLPQSKLYKKYILPK
;
A
#
# COMPACT_ATOMS: atom_id res chain seq x y z
N ASN A 1 -9.60 -14.52 -20.20
CA ASN A 1 -9.63 -13.87 -18.87
C ASN A 1 -8.30 -14.13 -18.14
N LYS A 2 -7.25 -13.36 -18.46
CA LYS A 2 -5.86 -13.61 -18.00
C LYS A 2 -5.60 -13.29 -16.51
N LEU A 3 -6.58 -12.70 -15.82
CA LEU A 3 -6.52 -12.43 -14.37
C LEU A 3 -6.53 -13.70 -13.50
N LYS A 4 -6.79 -14.88 -14.09
CA LYS A 4 -6.90 -16.15 -13.38
C LYS A 4 -5.57 -16.89 -13.16
N SER A 5 -4.47 -16.51 -13.83
CA SER A 5 -3.24 -17.34 -13.82
C SER A 5 -2.23 -17.02 -12.71
N HIS A 6 -2.23 -15.80 -12.13
CA HIS A 6 -1.34 -15.44 -11.01
C HIS A 6 -1.99 -14.45 -10.03
N PRO A 7 -2.90 -14.89 -9.14
CA PRO A 7 -3.58 -14.02 -8.18
C PRO A 7 -2.61 -13.28 -7.25
N VAL A 8 -1.45 -13.88 -6.96
CA VAL A 8 -0.40 -13.30 -6.13
C VAL A 8 0.28 -12.11 -6.80
N ILE A 9 0.58 -12.18 -8.10
CA ILE A 9 1.25 -11.10 -8.83
C ILE A 9 0.31 -9.89 -8.98
N ALA A 10 -0.96 -10.16 -9.28
CA ALA A 10 -1.98 -9.12 -9.33
C ALA A 10 -2.16 -8.45 -7.96
N ALA A 11 -2.28 -9.22 -6.88
CA ALA A 11 -2.36 -8.69 -5.52
C ALA A 11 -1.11 -7.88 -5.15
N PHE A 12 0.09 -8.38 -5.49
CA PHE A 12 1.34 -7.68 -5.23
C PHE A 12 1.39 -6.32 -5.94
N SER A 13 1.03 -6.27 -7.23
CA SER A 13 0.99 -5.01 -8.00
C SER A 13 -0.07 -4.03 -7.49
N ALA A 14 -1.24 -4.54 -7.06
CA ALA A 14 -2.31 -3.72 -6.50
C ALA A 14 -1.92 -3.12 -5.15
N CYS A 15 -1.16 -3.86 -4.35
CA CYS A 15 -0.58 -3.41 -3.09
C CYS A 15 0.59 -2.44 -3.28
N PHE A 16 1.35 -2.54 -4.37
CA PHE A 16 2.56 -1.74 -4.58
C PHE A 16 2.27 -0.28 -4.95
N MET A 17 1.22 -0.04 -5.74
CA MET A 17 0.79 1.31 -6.14
C MET A 17 0.50 2.24 -4.95
N PRO A 18 -0.36 1.88 -3.97
CA PRO A 18 -0.65 2.75 -2.83
C PRO A 18 0.59 3.01 -1.98
N VAL A 19 1.46 2.01 -1.78
CA VAL A 19 2.70 2.16 -0.99
C VAL A 19 3.60 3.27 -1.53
N ILE A 20 3.82 3.32 -2.85
CA ILE A 20 4.66 4.36 -3.46
C ILE A 20 4.00 5.72 -3.38
N VAL A 21 2.72 5.82 -3.76
CA VAL A 21 2.01 7.10 -3.80
C VAL A 21 1.88 7.69 -2.41
N ASN A 22 1.54 6.87 -1.41
CA ASN A 22 1.44 7.29 -0.02
C ASN A 22 2.79 7.67 0.56
N ALA A 23 3.86 6.90 0.30
CA ALA A 23 5.20 7.27 0.74
C ALA A 23 5.64 8.62 0.16
N LEU A 24 5.32 8.90 -1.11
CA LEU A 24 5.66 10.16 -1.76
C LEU A 24 4.86 11.33 -1.17
N VAL A 25 3.54 11.21 -1.11
CA VAL A 25 2.64 12.28 -0.67
C VAL A 25 2.80 12.55 0.83
N ILE A 26 2.75 11.51 1.66
CA ILE A 26 2.86 11.63 3.11
C ILE A 26 4.30 11.96 3.52
N GLY A 27 5.30 11.37 2.86
CA GLY A 27 6.70 11.74 3.07
C GLY A 27 6.97 13.21 2.75
N ALA A 28 6.42 13.74 1.65
CA ALA A 28 6.49 15.15 1.32
C ALA A 28 5.75 16.04 2.33
N LEU A 29 4.55 15.61 2.75
CA LEU A 29 3.74 16.33 3.73
C LEU A 29 4.47 16.45 5.07
N ILE A 30 4.98 15.35 5.62
CA ILE A 30 5.73 15.33 6.89
C ILE A 30 6.98 16.19 6.78
N THR A 31 7.69 16.10 5.65
CA THR A 31 8.86 16.91 5.39
C THR A 31 8.53 18.41 5.38
N PHE A 32 7.38 18.79 4.81
CA PHE A 32 6.93 20.18 4.78
C PHE A 32 6.51 20.69 6.17
N THR A 33 5.85 19.85 6.98
CA THR A 33 5.26 20.26 8.26
C THR A 33 6.21 20.13 9.45
N MET A 34 7.13 19.17 9.42
CA MET A 34 7.96 18.79 10.58
C MET A 34 9.44 19.14 10.42
N SER A 35 9.91 19.58 9.24
CA SER A 35 11.31 19.96 9.03
C SER A 35 11.51 21.46 8.87
N THR A 36 12.61 21.96 9.42
CA THR A 36 13.12 23.30 9.15
C THR A 36 13.53 23.44 7.68
N ALA A 37 13.53 24.67 7.15
CA ALA A 37 13.85 24.93 5.75
C ALA A 37 15.22 24.39 5.33
N ASP A 38 16.21 24.49 6.21
CA ASP A 38 17.59 24.02 5.98
C ASP A 38 17.70 22.49 5.99
N ALA A 39 16.86 21.79 6.76
CA ALA A 39 16.89 20.34 6.88
C ALA A 39 15.99 19.62 5.85
N ARG A 40 15.09 20.35 5.17
CA ARG A 40 14.02 19.78 4.34
C ARG A 40 14.49 18.82 3.25
N LYS A 41 15.63 19.09 2.62
CA LYS A 41 16.21 18.22 1.58
C LYS A 41 16.80 16.94 2.15
N ALA A 42 17.37 16.99 3.36
CA ALA A 42 17.96 15.86 4.03
C ALA A 42 16.93 14.99 4.75
N SER A 43 15.85 15.59 5.25
CA SER A 43 14.78 14.89 5.97
C SER A 43 13.78 14.19 5.04
N PHE A 44 13.59 14.69 3.82
CA PHE A 44 12.71 14.06 2.82
C PHE A 44 12.99 12.57 2.59
N PRO A 45 14.21 12.13 2.21
CA PRO A 45 14.48 10.72 1.97
C PRO A 45 14.28 9.85 3.21
N VAL A 46 14.52 10.40 4.41
CA VAL A 46 14.34 9.69 5.68
C VAL A 46 12.86 9.42 5.94
N PHE A 47 12.01 10.45 5.85
CA PHE A 47 10.58 10.31 6.06
C PHE A 47 9.92 9.50 4.94
N PHE A 48 10.34 9.69 3.69
CA PHE A 48 9.91 8.86 2.58
C PHE A 48 10.20 7.38 2.83
N ALA A 49 11.45 7.04 3.20
CA ALA A 49 11.83 5.66 3.47
C ALA A 49 11.06 5.08 4.67
N GLN A 50 10.88 5.86 5.74
CA GLN A 50 10.13 5.43 6.91
C GLN A 50 8.68 5.07 6.56
N ILE A 51 7.98 5.94 5.82
CA ILE A 51 6.59 5.70 5.42
C ILE A 51 6.53 4.54 4.43
N PHE A 52 7.41 4.51 3.43
CA PHE A 52 7.48 3.43 2.46
C PHE A 52 7.62 2.05 3.13
N ILE A 53 8.57 1.90 4.06
CA ILE A 53 8.79 0.64 4.77
C ILE A 53 7.59 0.29 5.65
N SER A 54 7.01 1.27 6.35
CA SER A 54 5.88 1.05 7.25
C SER A 54 4.62 0.63 6.49
N GLU A 55 4.29 1.33 5.41
CA GLU A 55 3.17 0.97 4.54
C GLU A 55 3.40 -0.36 3.85
N ALA A 56 4.61 -0.61 3.32
CA ALA A 56 4.95 -1.91 2.74
C ALA A 56 4.73 -3.03 3.74
N ALA A 57 5.19 -2.88 4.99
CA ALA A 57 4.99 -3.87 6.03
C ALA A 57 3.49 -4.13 6.27
N VAL A 58 2.68 -3.09 6.47
CA VAL A 58 1.24 -3.25 6.74
C VAL A 58 0.51 -3.87 5.54
N VAL A 59 0.74 -3.36 4.34
CA VAL A 59 0.03 -3.78 3.13
C VAL A 59 0.43 -5.20 2.72
N TYR A 60 1.70 -5.59 2.84
CA TYR A 60 2.12 -6.96 2.51
C TYR A 60 1.81 -7.97 3.62
N MET A 61 1.89 -7.58 4.90
CA MET A 61 1.61 -8.50 6.01
C MET A 61 0.12 -8.65 6.30
N LEU A 62 -0.70 -7.62 6.06
CA LEU A 62 -2.15 -7.66 6.34
C LEU A 62 -3.00 -7.51 5.09
N GLY A 63 -2.67 -6.57 4.20
CA GLY A 63 -3.45 -6.30 2.99
C GLY A 63 -3.45 -7.46 1.99
N MET A 64 -2.27 -8.03 1.70
CA MET A 64 -2.14 -9.15 0.76
C MET A 64 -2.85 -10.42 1.22
N PRO A 65 -2.68 -10.93 2.47
CA PRO A 65 -3.46 -12.09 2.91
C PRO A 65 -4.95 -11.80 2.93
N LEU A 66 -5.36 -10.57 3.31
CA LEU A 66 -6.77 -10.20 3.25
C LEU A 66 -7.32 -10.25 1.83
N LEU A 67 -6.62 -9.70 0.83
CA LEU A 67 -7.03 -9.73 -0.57
C LEU A 67 -7.17 -11.16 -1.13
N LEU A 68 -6.34 -12.09 -0.66
CA LEU A 68 -6.39 -13.50 -1.07
C LEU A 68 -7.53 -14.27 -0.35
N LEU A 69 -7.80 -13.96 0.92
CA LEU A 69 -8.80 -14.64 1.74
C LEU A 69 -10.22 -14.11 1.56
N LEU A 70 -10.37 -12.81 1.28
CA LEU A 70 -11.67 -12.14 1.14
C LEU A 70 -12.58 -12.79 0.07
N PRO A 71 -12.12 -13.11 -1.16
CA PRO A 71 -12.96 -13.77 -2.16
C PRO A 71 -13.32 -15.23 -1.82
N GLN A 72 -12.61 -15.85 -0.86
CA GLN A 72 -12.93 -17.19 -0.37
C GLN A 72 -14.00 -17.17 0.75
N SER A 73 -14.23 -16.01 1.38
CA SER A 73 -15.19 -15.86 2.47
C SER A 73 -16.65 -15.99 2.00
N LYS A 74 -17.48 -16.65 2.82
CA LYS A 74 -18.92 -16.81 2.55
C LYS A 74 -19.66 -15.47 2.50
N LEU A 75 -19.14 -14.44 3.18
CA LEU A 75 -19.75 -13.11 3.20
C LEU A 75 -19.55 -12.35 1.89
N TYR A 76 -18.35 -12.43 1.29
CA TYR A 76 -18.08 -11.77 0.00
C TYR A 76 -18.97 -12.34 -1.12
N LYS A 77 -19.12 -13.67 -1.14
CA LYS A 77 -20.02 -14.36 -2.10
C LYS A 77 -21.50 -14.05 -1.89
N LYS A 78 -21.91 -13.72 -0.66
CA LYS A 78 -23.31 -13.45 -0.32
C LYS A 78 -23.73 -12.01 -0.62
N TYR A 79 -22.83 -11.03 -0.48
CA TYR A 79 -23.18 -9.61 -0.53
C TYR A 79 -22.53 -8.82 -1.66
N ILE A 80 -21.43 -9.28 -2.25
CA ILE A 80 -20.61 -8.47 -3.18
C ILE A 80 -20.57 -9.05 -4.61
N LEU A 81 -20.72 -10.37 -4.79
CA LEU A 81 -20.78 -10.95 -6.13
C LEU A 81 -22.18 -10.72 -6.76
N PRO A 82 -22.28 -10.12 -7.97
CA PRO A 82 -23.53 -10.09 -8.71
C PRO A 82 -23.96 -11.51 -9.07
N LYS A 83 -25.26 -11.81 -8.93
CA LYS A 83 -25.85 -13.07 -9.37
C LYS A 83 -25.88 -13.16 -10.90
#